data_AF-A0A2N2KN57-F1
#
_entry.id   AF-A0A2N2KN57-F1
#
_cell.length_a   1.000
_cell.length_b   1.000
_cell.length_c   1.000
_cell.angle_alpha   90.00
_cell.angle_beta   90.00
_cell.angle_gamma   90.00
#
_symmetry.space_group_name_H-M   'P 1'
#
loop_
_entity.id
_entity.type
_entity.pdbx_description
1 polymer ?
#
loop_
_entity_poly.entity_id
_entity_poly.type
_entity_poly.pdbx_seq_one_letter_code
_entity_poly.pdbx_strand_id
1 'polypeptide(L)'
;MRPDLTKRFFRLVKTWGFPVIYLGWAYLFWSPIFASEESVWSFPKVLFFLVGGASPLVAGVTLAAITGGKERIREWWWWLPSIILHTLLIVWVYNETNRSILAVILFHGMMNLTGEFLGLASEMFPFLLLGNLLAATFLVLTWRRSGYSLLPPKKD
;
A
#
# COMPACT_ATOMS: atom_id res chain seq x y z
N MET A 1 24.53 -34.90 8.39
CA MET A 1 24.68 -33.44 8.56
C MET A 1 23.28 -32.83 8.45
N ARG A 2 22.65 -32.39 9.56
CA ARG A 2 21.32 -31.76 9.50
C ARG A 2 21.51 -30.34 8.94
N PRO A 3 20.81 -29.92 7.87
CA PRO A 3 20.80 -28.50 7.50
C PRO A 3 20.40 -27.70 8.74
N ASP A 4 21.19 -26.66 9.05
CA ASP A 4 21.02 -25.94 10.30
C ASP A 4 19.58 -25.40 10.39
N LEU A 5 18.98 -25.56 11.57
CA LEU A 5 17.57 -25.24 11.82
C LEU A 5 17.25 -23.77 11.45
N THR A 6 18.26 -22.91 11.59
CA THR A 6 18.21 -21.46 11.35
C THR A 6 18.05 -21.14 9.87
N LYS A 7 18.80 -21.77 8.96
CA LYS A 7 18.65 -21.63 7.50
C LYS A 7 17.29 -22.10 7.03
N ARG A 8 16.79 -23.21 7.59
CA ARG A 8 15.44 -23.69 7.28
C ARG A 8 14.38 -22.70 7.73
N PHE A 9 14.52 -22.15 8.93
CA PHE A 9 13.65 -21.10 9.46
C PHE A 9 13.65 -19.85 8.56
N PHE A 10 14.81 -19.29 8.24
CA PHE A 10 14.90 -18.11 7.39
C PHE A 10 14.32 -18.34 5.99
N ARG A 11 14.51 -19.54 5.42
CA ARG A 11 13.88 -19.89 4.14
C ARG A 11 12.36 -19.88 4.24
N LEU A 12 11.80 -20.45 5.31
CA LEU A 12 10.35 -20.45 5.53
C LEU A 12 9.82 -19.03 5.74
N VAL A 13 10.49 -18.21 6.54
CA VAL A 13 10.11 -16.80 6.74
C VAL A 13 10.14 -16.04 5.42
N LYS A 14 11.18 -16.22 4.60
CA LYS A 14 11.31 -15.53 3.31
C LYS A 14 10.21 -15.91 2.31
N THR A 15 9.78 -17.17 2.30
CA THR A 15 8.75 -17.64 1.35
C THR A 15 7.33 -17.42 1.86
N TRP A 16 7.08 -17.69 3.14
CA TRP A 16 5.73 -17.79 3.71
C TRP A 16 5.43 -16.75 4.78
N GLY A 17 6.43 -16.03 5.29
CA GLY A 17 6.23 -15.11 6.40
C GLY A 17 5.18 -14.04 6.07
N PHE A 18 5.19 -13.49 4.85
CA PHE A 18 4.24 -12.45 4.48
C PHE A 18 2.81 -12.99 4.42
N PRO A 19 2.48 -14.01 3.59
CA PRO A 19 1.11 -14.50 3.50
C PRO A 19 0.59 -15.07 4.81
N VAL A 20 1.44 -15.70 5.64
CA VAL A 20 1.03 -16.24 6.94
C VAL A 20 0.66 -15.13 7.93
N ILE A 21 1.50 -14.09 8.06
CA ILE A 21 1.21 -12.97 8.96
C ILE A 21 0.02 -12.16 8.44
N TYR A 22 0.01 -11.88 7.13
CA TYR A 22 -1.06 -11.13 6.47
C TYR A 22 -2.43 -11.81 6.66
N LEU A 23 -2.57 -13.06 6.22
CA LEU A 23 -3.85 -13.77 6.31
C LEU A 23 -4.18 -14.12 7.77
N GLY A 24 -3.20 -14.57 8.55
CA GLY A 24 -3.39 -14.93 9.95
C GLY A 24 -3.92 -13.76 10.78
N TRP A 25 -3.33 -12.57 10.64
CA TRP A 25 -3.79 -11.36 11.31
C TRP A 25 -5.18 -10.94 10.82
N ALA A 26 -5.40 -10.90 9.50
CA ALA A 26 -6.69 -10.51 8.93
C ALA A 26 -7.81 -11.41 9.44
N TYR A 27 -7.66 -12.73 9.34
CA TYR A 27 -8.69 -13.68 9.76
C TYR A 27 -8.87 -13.75 11.28
N LEU A 28 -7.81 -13.54 12.07
CA LEU A 28 -7.94 -13.44 13.52
C LEU A 28 -8.94 -12.33 13.90
N PHE A 29 -8.79 -11.14 13.31
CA PHE A 29 -9.65 -10.00 13.63
C PHE A 29 -10.96 -9.97 12.83
N TRP A 30 -11.03 -10.55 11.64
CA TRP A 30 -12.27 -10.58 10.85
C TRP A 30 -13.18 -11.76 11.18
N SER A 31 -12.69 -12.81 11.84
CA SER A 31 -13.52 -13.94 12.25
C SER A 31 -14.77 -13.55 13.06
N PRO A 32 -14.74 -12.59 14.02
CA PRO A 32 -15.94 -12.17 14.74
C PRO A 32 -16.92 -11.38 13.85
N ILE A 33 -16.42 -10.72 12.81
CA ILE A 33 -17.25 -10.00 11.84
C ILE A 33 -18.05 -11.00 11.02
N PHE A 34 -17.40 -12.04 10.50
CA PHE A 34 -18.03 -13.09 9.69
C PHE A 34 -19.05 -13.91 10.48
N ALA A 35 -18.83 -14.08 11.78
CA ALA A 35 -19.72 -14.82 12.66
C ALA A 35 -20.99 -14.04 13.07
N SER A 36 -21.18 -12.80 12.59
CA SER A 36 -22.29 -11.96 13.00
C SER A 36 -22.96 -11.27 11.82
N GLU A 37 -24.29 -11.22 11.83
CA GLU A 37 -25.11 -10.65 10.76
C GLU A 37 -25.19 -9.11 10.78
N GLU A 38 -24.73 -8.46 11.86
CA GLU A 38 -24.74 -7.00 11.94
C GLU A 38 -23.82 -6.33 10.90
N SER A 39 -24.13 -5.09 10.56
CA SER A 39 -23.28 -4.25 9.71
C SER A 39 -21.85 -4.17 10.23
N VAL A 40 -20.85 -4.29 9.34
CA VAL A 40 -19.43 -4.09 9.68
C VAL A 40 -19.15 -2.70 10.26
N TRP A 41 -20.01 -1.73 9.96
CA TRP A 41 -19.91 -0.35 10.45
C TRP A 41 -20.43 -0.18 11.87
N SER A 42 -21.04 -1.20 12.48
CA SER A 42 -21.47 -1.15 13.89
C SER A 42 -20.26 -1.22 14.84
N PHE A 43 -20.41 -0.63 16.02
CA PHE A 43 -19.43 -0.82 17.09
C PHE A 43 -19.70 -2.16 17.79
N PRO A 44 -18.67 -3.00 18.07
CA PRO A 44 -17.24 -2.76 17.86
C PRO A 44 -16.66 -3.30 16.53
N LYS A 45 -17.49 -3.82 15.62
CA LYS A 45 -17.02 -4.45 14.35
C LYS A 45 -16.16 -3.55 13.48
N VAL A 46 -16.45 -2.26 13.45
CA VAL A 46 -15.62 -1.30 12.72
C VAL A 46 -14.17 -1.31 13.20
N LEU A 47 -13.92 -1.54 14.50
CA LEU A 47 -12.56 -1.69 15.04
C LEU A 47 -11.91 -2.97 14.54
N PHE A 48 -12.61 -4.10 14.62
CA PHE A 48 -12.13 -5.38 14.09
C PHE A 48 -11.82 -5.30 12.60
N PHE A 49 -12.66 -4.59 11.83
CA PHE A 49 -12.47 -4.40 10.41
C PHE A 49 -11.19 -3.62 10.12
N LEU A 50 -11.00 -2.47 10.77
CA LEU A 50 -9.83 -1.62 10.61
C LEU A 50 -8.54 -2.32 11.09
N VAL A 51 -8.59 -2.99 12.25
CA VAL A 51 -7.43 -3.70 12.81
C VAL A 51 -7.05 -4.90 11.91
N GLY A 52 -8.02 -5.67 11.42
CA GLY A 52 -7.75 -6.75 10.46
C GLY A 52 -7.27 -6.22 9.10
N GLY A 53 -7.81 -5.08 8.65
CA GLY A 53 -7.40 -4.39 7.42
C GLY A 53 -5.97 -3.83 7.47
N ALA A 54 -5.43 -3.59 8.67
CA ALA A 54 -4.03 -3.23 8.87
C ALA A 54 -3.05 -4.42 8.66
N SER A 55 -3.53 -5.61 8.31
CA SER A 55 -2.71 -6.82 8.11
C SER A 55 -1.52 -6.67 7.15
N PRO A 56 -1.59 -5.97 6.00
CA PRO A 56 -0.42 -5.79 5.14
C PRO A 56 0.67 -4.94 5.81
N LEU A 57 0.25 -3.91 6.56
CA LEU A 57 1.16 -3.05 7.34
C LEU A 57 1.85 -3.87 8.43
N VAL A 58 1.09 -4.64 9.20
CA VAL A 58 1.64 -5.53 10.25
C VAL A 58 2.61 -6.54 9.64
N ALA A 59 2.21 -7.26 8.58
CA ALA A 59 3.06 -8.24 7.92
C ALA A 59 4.37 -7.62 7.39
N GLY A 60 4.28 -6.47 6.75
CA GLY A 60 5.43 -5.77 6.19
C GLY A 60 6.40 -5.26 7.26
N VAL A 61 5.91 -4.60 8.32
CA VAL A 61 6.75 -4.09 9.41
C VAL A 61 7.38 -5.24 10.21
N THR A 62 6.62 -6.29 10.51
CA THR A 62 7.13 -7.47 11.21
C THR A 62 8.24 -8.15 10.41
N LEU A 63 8.06 -8.35 9.10
CA LEU A 63 9.10 -8.94 8.27
C LEU A 63 10.30 -8.03 8.08
N ALA A 64 10.10 -6.72 7.94
CA ALA A 64 11.20 -5.76 7.89
C ALA A 64 12.07 -5.86 9.15
N ALA A 65 11.43 -5.92 10.32
CA ALA A 65 12.12 -6.10 11.60
C ALA A 65 12.88 -7.43 11.69
N ILE A 66 12.26 -8.55 11.28
CA ILE A 66 12.85 -9.89 11.38
C ILE A 66 14.01 -10.09 10.39
N THR A 67 13.90 -9.54 9.17
CA THR A 67 14.84 -9.83 8.08
C THR A 67 15.93 -8.77 7.89
N GLY A 68 15.68 -7.51 8.28
CA GLY A 68 16.60 -6.40 8.03
C GLY A 68 16.78 -5.43 9.20
N GLY A 69 16.19 -5.73 10.37
CA GLY A 69 16.41 -4.97 11.59
C GLY A 69 16.05 -3.48 11.48
N LYS A 70 16.78 -2.64 12.23
CA LYS A 70 16.49 -1.20 12.34
C LYS A 70 16.62 -0.44 11.02
N GLU A 71 17.55 -0.85 10.15
CA GLU A 71 17.78 -0.17 8.86
C GLU A 71 16.59 -0.37 7.91
N ARG A 72 16.08 -1.60 7.81
CA ARG A 72 14.89 -1.87 6.99
C ARG A 72 13.64 -1.17 7.53
N ILE A 73 13.50 -1.07 8.86
CA ILE A 73 12.42 -0.28 9.47
C ILE A 73 12.57 1.22 9.14
N ARG A 74 13.80 1.74 9.07
CA ARG A 74 14.05 3.14 8.68
C ARG A 74 13.64 3.39 7.23
N GLU A 75 13.94 2.48 6.32
CA GLU A 75 13.50 2.56 4.92
C GLU A 75 11.97 2.63 4.79
N TRP A 76 11.25 1.87 5.63
CA TRP A 76 9.79 1.87 5.67
C TRP A 76 9.17 3.24 5.95
N TRP A 77 9.84 4.09 6.74
CA TRP A 77 9.37 5.44 7.03
C TRP A 77 9.35 6.36 5.81
N TRP A 78 10.22 6.11 4.82
CA TRP A 78 10.20 6.83 3.56
C TRP A 78 9.16 6.27 2.60
N TRP A 79 8.97 4.94 2.64
CA TRP A 79 8.06 4.24 1.75
C TRP A 79 6.59 4.49 2.05
N LEU A 80 6.16 4.45 3.32
CA LEU A 80 4.75 4.59 3.68
C LEU A 80 4.09 5.89 3.18
N PRO A 81 4.68 7.08 3.38
CA PRO A 81 4.10 8.32 2.84
C PRO A 81 4.07 8.32 1.31
N SER A 82 5.05 7.70 0.65
CA SER A 82 5.08 7.60 -0.82
C SER A 82 3.91 6.79 -1.38
N ILE A 83 3.42 5.76 -0.68
CA ILE A 83 2.21 5.01 -1.09
C ILE A 83 1.01 5.94 -1.18
N ILE A 84 0.83 6.82 -0.18
CA ILE A 84 -0.29 7.77 -0.13
C ILE A 84 -0.20 8.72 -1.33
N LEU A 85 0.98 9.27 -1.59
CA LEU A 85 1.21 10.17 -2.72
C LEU A 85 1.01 9.47 -4.07
N HIS A 86 1.56 8.27 -4.24
CA HIS A 86 1.35 7.45 -5.42
C HIS A 86 -0.13 7.11 -5.65
N THR A 87 -0.90 6.90 -4.57
CA THR A 87 -2.34 6.66 -4.67
C THR A 87 -3.06 7.86 -5.30
N LEU A 88 -2.69 9.10 -4.95
CA LEU A 88 -3.26 10.30 -5.58
C LEU A 88 -2.94 10.35 -7.07
N LEU A 89 -1.70 10.01 -7.46
CA LEU A 89 -1.31 9.94 -8.87
C LEU A 89 -2.07 8.84 -9.62
N ILE A 90 -2.23 7.67 -9.02
CA ILE A 90 -2.98 6.54 -9.60
C ILE A 90 -4.46 6.90 -9.78
N VAL A 91 -5.10 7.53 -8.79
CA VAL A 91 -6.50 7.99 -8.88
C VAL A 91 -6.66 9.04 -9.98
N TRP A 92 -5.69 9.93 -10.14
CA TRP A 92 -5.67 10.88 -11.24
C TRP A 92 -5.58 10.18 -12.60
N VAL A 93 -4.60 9.29 -12.77
CA VAL A 93 -4.45 8.50 -14.01
C VAL A 93 -5.76 7.77 -14.32
N TYR A 94 -6.38 7.14 -13.33
CA TYR A 94 -7.66 6.47 -13.51
C TYR A 94 -8.74 7.43 -14.05
N ASN A 95 -8.93 8.58 -13.41
CA ASN A 95 -9.97 9.53 -13.81
C ASN A 95 -9.72 10.12 -15.20
N GLU A 96 -8.49 10.52 -15.50
CA GLU A 96 -8.14 11.15 -16.78
C GLU A 96 -8.06 10.16 -17.95
N THR A 97 -8.03 8.86 -17.67
CA THR A 97 -8.02 7.81 -18.70
C THR A 97 -9.39 7.15 -18.87
N ASN A 98 -10.48 7.89 -18.64
CA ASN A 98 -11.86 7.37 -18.68
C ASN A 98 -12.05 6.12 -17.81
N ARG A 99 -11.45 6.11 -16.61
CA ARG A 99 -11.52 5.00 -15.66
C ARG A 99 -10.86 3.71 -16.17
N SER A 100 -9.80 3.83 -16.96
CA SER A 100 -9.07 2.67 -17.50
C SER A 100 -8.25 1.97 -16.41
N ILE A 101 -8.65 0.75 -16.07
CA ILE A 101 -7.89 -0.13 -15.17
C ILE A 101 -6.53 -0.51 -15.79
N LEU A 102 -6.48 -0.71 -17.11
CA LEU A 102 -5.23 -1.03 -17.81
C LEU A 102 -4.21 0.10 -17.66
N ALA A 103 -4.64 1.36 -17.79
CA ALA A 103 -3.75 2.51 -17.62
C ALA A 103 -3.18 2.58 -16.19
N VAL A 104 -4.02 2.31 -15.17
CA VAL A 104 -3.58 2.25 -13.77
C VAL A 104 -2.57 1.13 -13.54
N ILE A 105 -2.82 -0.08 -14.08
CA ILE A 105 -1.91 -1.22 -13.92
C ILE A 105 -0.57 -0.94 -14.62
N LEU A 106 -0.60 -0.39 -15.83
CA LEU A 106 0.62 -0.02 -16.54
C LEU A 106 1.40 1.07 -15.81
N PHE A 107 0.73 2.11 -15.32
CA PHE A 107 1.36 3.17 -14.55
C PHE A 107 2.01 2.62 -13.27
N HIS A 108 1.25 1.86 -12.46
CA HIS A 108 1.76 1.23 -11.26
C HIS A 108 2.92 0.25 -11.55
N GLY A 109 2.79 -0.55 -12.61
CA GLY A 109 3.82 -1.48 -13.06
C GLY A 109 5.10 -0.76 -13.46
N MET A 110 5.01 0.34 -14.21
CA MET A 110 6.16 1.14 -14.62
C MET A 110 6.86 1.81 -13.44
N MET A 111 6.13 2.24 -12.41
CA MET A 111 6.74 2.80 -11.19
C MET A 111 7.60 1.76 -10.47
N ASN A 112 7.09 0.54 -10.31
CA ASN A 112 7.86 -0.55 -9.70
C ASN A 112 9.03 -0.99 -10.61
N LEU A 113 8.79 -1.15 -11.91
CA LEU A 113 9.81 -1.52 -12.88
C LEU A 113 10.96 -0.51 -12.87
N THR A 114 10.66 0.78 -12.86
CA THR A 114 11.68 1.84 -12.84
C THR A 114 12.51 1.79 -11.57
N GLY A 115 11.87 1.60 -10.41
CA GLY A 115 12.57 1.47 -9.13
C GLY A 115 13.54 0.29 -9.09
N GLU A 116 13.08 -0.89 -9.54
CA GLU A 116 13.89 -2.11 -9.59
C GLU A 116 14.99 -2.03 -10.66
N PHE A 117 14.67 -1.53 -11.86
CA PHE A 117 15.61 -1.42 -12.98
C PHE A 117 16.76 -0.47 -12.67
N LEU A 118 16.48 0.65 -12.01
CA LEU A 118 17.51 1.62 -11.62
C LEU A 118 18.29 1.21 -10.36
N GLY A 119 17.84 0.19 -9.63
CA GLY A 119 18.50 -0.27 -8.41
C GLY A 119 18.69 0.84 -7.38
N LEU A 120 17.65 1.67 -7.17
CA LEU A 120 17.76 2.90 -6.40
C LEU A 120 18.28 2.64 -4.98
N ALA A 121 19.38 3.31 -4.63
CA ALA A 121 19.96 3.25 -3.31
C ALA A 121 19.00 3.87 -2.26
N SER A 122 19.06 3.38 -1.02
CA SER A 122 18.18 3.82 0.08
C SER A 122 18.25 5.33 0.35
N GLU A 123 19.39 5.93 0.05
CA GLU A 123 19.72 7.34 0.13
C GLU A 123 18.88 8.20 -0.81
N MET A 124 18.35 7.60 -1.89
CA MET A 124 17.49 8.29 -2.86
C MET A 124 16.04 8.43 -2.37
N PHE A 125 15.61 7.66 -1.36
CA PHE A 125 14.20 7.62 -0.95
C PHE A 125 13.65 8.98 -0.47
N PRO A 126 14.38 9.81 0.28
CA PRO A 126 13.90 11.16 0.64
C PRO A 126 13.66 12.03 -0.59
N PHE A 127 14.50 11.93 -1.62
CA PHE A 127 14.36 12.70 -2.86
C PHE A 127 13.17 12.21 -3.70
N LEU A 128 12.95 10.90 -3.77
CA LEU A 128 11.75 10.33 -4.41
C LEU A 128 10.48 10.77 -3.69
N LEU A 129 10.48 10.75 -2.36
CA LEU A 129 9.36 11.22 -1.55
C LEU A 129 9.06 12.71 -1.82
N LEU A 130 10.11 13.54 -1.85
CA LEU A 130 9.96 14.96 -2.17
C LEU A 130 9.42 15.17 -3.59
N GLY A 131 9.95 14.45 -4.59
CA GLY A 131 9.47 14.51 -5.96
C GLY A 131 7.99 14.13 -6.07
N ASN A 132 7.59 13.04 -5.42
CA ASN A 132 6.20 12.61 -5.35
C ASN A 132 5.30 13.63 -4.65
N LEU A 133 5.79 14.26 -3.58
CA LEU A 133 5.05 15.28 -2.85
C LEU A 133 4.81 16.50 -3.74
N LEU A 134 5.83 16.96 -4.47
CA LEU A 134 5.73 18.07 -5.41
C LEU A 134 4.76 17.74 -6.56
N ALA A 135 4.85 16.54 -7.14
CA ALA A 135 3.95 16.09 -8.19
C ALA A 135 2.49 16.02 -7.70
N ALA A 136 2.26 15.39 -6.55
CA ALA A 136 0.93 15.30 -5.94
C ALA A 136 0.38 16.69 -5.57
N THR A 137 1.21 17.59 -5.04
CA THR A 137 0.80 18.96 -4.72
C THR A 137 0.42 19.73 -5.97
N PHE A 138 1.27 19.69 -7.00
CA PHE A 138 0.97 20.32 -8.29
C PHE A 138 -0.35 19.79 -8.88
N LEU A 139 -0.55 18.48 -8.83
CA LEU A 139 -1.77 17.81 -9.27
C LEU A 139 -2.99 18.29 -8.46
N VAL A 140 -2.92 18.32 -7.14
CA VAL A 140 -4.03 18.79 -6.29
C VAL A 140 -4.37 20.26 -6.57
N LEU A 141 -3.35 21.11 -6.75
CA LEU A 141 -3.54 22.53 -7.05
C LEU A 141 -4.15 22.78 -8.44
N THR A 142 -3.80 21.96 -9.43
CA THR A 142 -4.29 22.08 -10.80
C THR A 142 -5.63 21.39 -11.02
N TRP A 143 -5.92 20.30 -10.29
CA TRP A 143 -7.19 19.54 -10.38
C TRP A 143 -8.40 20.42 -10.14
N ARG A 144 -8.34 21.37 -9.19
CA ARG A 144 -9.44 22.31 -8.92
C ARG A 144 -9.87 23.12 -10.15
N ARG A 145 -9.04 23.19 -11.20
CA ARG A 145 -9.34 23.92 -12.43
C ARG A 145 -9.97 23.06 -13.52
N SER A 146 -10.03 21.73 -13.37
CA SER A 146 -10.44 20.79 -14.42
C SER A 146 -11.95 20.49 -14.48
N GLY A 147 -12.79 21.22 -13.75
CA GLY A 147 -14.21 21.34 -14.11
C GLY A 147 -15.07 20.07 -14.06
N TYR A 148 -14.89 19.17 -13.09
CA TYR A 148 -15.95 18.20 -12.79
C TYR A 148 -17.13 18.93 -12.14
N SER A 149 -18.02 19.50 -12.97
CA SER A 149 -19.32 19.99 -12.53
C SER A 149 -20.10 18.82 -11.97
N LEU A 150 -20.27 18.76 -10.65
CA LEU A 150 -21.20 17.86 -9.96
C LEU A 150 -22.67 18.17 -10.28
N LEU A 151 -22.92 19.20 -11.11
CA LEU A 151 -24.24 19.60 -11.54
C LEU A 151 -24.59 18.87 -12.84
N PRO A 152 -25.74 18.20 -12.92
CA PRO A 152 -26.21 17.63 -14.17
C PRO A 152 -26.35 18.73 -15.23
N PRO A 153 -26.15 18.41 -16.52
CA PRO A 153 -26.38 19.36 -17.59
C PRO A 153 -27.82 19.87 -17.51
N LYS A 154 -27.97 21.20 -17.60
CA LYS A 154 -29.29 21.84 -17.68
C LYS A 154 -29.98 21.29 -18.92
N LYS A 155 -31.17 20.70 -18.76
CA LYS A 155 -32.02 20.36 -19.90
C LYS A 155 -32.63 21.66 -20.42
N ASP A 156 -32.30 22.01 -21.65
CA ASP A 156 -33.01 23.02 -22.44
C ASP A 156 -34.29 22.40 -23.04
#